data_AF-A0AA96TJF1-F1
#
_entry.id   AF-A0AA96TJF1-F1
#
_cell.length_a   1.000
_cell.length_b   1.000
_cell.length_c   1.000
_cell.angle_alpha   90.00
_cell.angle_beta   90.00
_cell.angle_gamma   90.00
#
_symmetry.space_group_name_H-M   'P 1'
#
loop_
_entity.id
_entity.type
_entity.pdbx_description
1 polymer ?
#
loop_
_entity_poly.entity_id
_entity_poly.type
_entity_poly.pdbx_seq_one_letter_code
_entity_poly.pdbx_strand_id
1 'polypeptide(L)'
;MLPDPDQTERQRSAGPLGALLQDRAKLHWMEEEHTMSHLLVVHYKYARYDIYIGRGSKWGNPFVIGTDGTREQVIDLYQQWLPDQPELMAALGELTDKTLGCSCAPRDCHGDVLAPLAARVPVLSPWGPVPHPAGGLPAVRAPF
;
A
#
# COMPACT_ATOMS: atom_id res chain seq x y z
N MET A 1 25.99 -59.43 -51.86
CA MET A 1 26.67 -60.10 -50.73
C MET A 1 26.81 -59.07 -49.61
N LEU A 2 25.87 -59.12 -48.65
CA LEU A 2 26.04 -58.65 -47.27
C LEU A 2 27.21 -59.45 -46.64
N PRO A 3 27.91 -58.93 -45.61
CA PRO A 3 27.31 -58.61 -44.31
C PRO A 3 27.84 -57.29 -43.72
N ASP A 4 27.49 -56.91 -42.50
CA ASP A 4 26.24 -56.83 -41.74
C ASP A 4 26.69 -56.05 -40.48
N PRO A 5 25.89 -55.13 -39.95
CA PRO A 5 26.27 -54.21 -38.91
C PRO A 5 25.93 -54.81 -37.54
N ASP A 6 26.91 -55.03 -36.66
CA ASP A 6 26.56 -55.44 -35.30
C ASP A 6 27.66 -55.14 -34.26
N GLN A 7 27.20 -54.83 -33.05
CA GLN A 7 27.91 -54.85 -31.77
C GLN A 7 28.89 -53.66 -31.58
N THR A 8 28.45 -52.50 -31.09
CA THR A 8 28.13 -52.35 -29.67
C THR A 8 27.15 -51.20 -29.47
N GLU A 9 25.87 -51.52 -29.64
CA GLU A 9 24.77 -51.02 -28.83
C GLU A 9 25.11 -51.29 -27.34
N ARG A 10 24.90 -50.43 -26.33
CA ARG A 10 23.65 -49.88 -25.76
C ARG A 10 24.16 -49.03 -24.57
N GLN A 11 23.68 -47.82 -24.35
CA GLN A 11 22.44 -47.60 -23.61
C GLN A 11 21.81 -46.26 -23.98
N ARG A 12 20.52 -46.35 -24.31
CA ARG A 12 19.60 -45.26 -24.65
C ARG A 12 18.98 -44.69 -23.38
N SER A 13 18.69 -43.40 -23.40
CA SER A 13 17.53 -42.76 -22.74
C SER A 13 17.37 -41.39 -23.42
N ALA A 14 16.54 -41.28 -24.46
CA ALA A 14 15.12 -40.91 -24.39
C ALA A 14 14.90 -39.42 -24.05
N GLY A 15 14.49 -38.64 -25.06
CA GLY A 15 13.94 -37.29 -24.90
C GLY A 15 14.14 -36.41 -26.14
N PRO A 16 13.12 -36.23 -27.00
CA PRO A 16 13.21 -35.36 -28.16
C PRO A 16 12.75 -33.93 -27.83
N LEU A 17 13.25 -32.99 -28.64
CA LEU A 17 12.67 -31.67 -28.93
C LEU A 17 12.88 -30.58 -27.88
N GLY A 18 14.15 -30.19 -27.70
CA GLY A 18 14.46 -28.80 -27.38
C GLY A 18 14.27 -27.93 -28.62
N ALA A 19 13.76 -26.71 -28.41
CA ALA A 19 13.61 -25.61 -29.37
C ALA A 19 12.30 -25.56 -30.18
N LEU A 20 11.19 -25.28 -29.50
CA LEU A 20 10.37 -24.09 -29.76
C LEU A 20 9.30 -24.02 -28.67
N LEU A 21 9.26 -22.94 -27.88
CA LEU A 21 8.05 -22.20 -27.48
C LEU A 21 8.37 -21.33 -26.25
N GLN A 22 8.40 -20.01 -26.51
CA GLN A 22 8.20 -18.88 -25.58
C GLN A 22 9.35 -18.46 -24.65
N ASP A 23 10.06 -17.43 -25.10
CA ASP A 23 10.59 -16.37 -24.22
C ASP A 23 9.48 -15.84 -23.30
N ARG A 24 9.37 -16.37 -22.08
CA ARG A 24 8.56 -15.79 -20.98
C ARG A 24 9.40 -15.25 -19.83
N ALA A 25 10.70 -15.02 -20.07
CA ALA A 25 11.65 -14.52 -19.08
C ALA A 25 11.55 -13.00 -18.79
N LYS A 26 10.34 -12.43 -18.65
CA LYS A 26 10.15 -11.07 -18.11
C LYS A 26 8.97 -10.88 -17.15
N LEU A 27 8.32 -11.95 -16.70
CA LEU A 27 7.23 -11.85 -15.72
C LEU A 27 7.45 -12.81 -14.55
N HIS A 28 8.66 -12.81 -14.00
CA HIS A 28 8.91 -13.24 -12.62
C HIS A 28 9.28 -11.98 -11.84
N TRP A 29 8.28 -11.29 -11.32
CA TRP A 29 8.43 -10.25 -10.31
C TRP A 29 7.75 -10.73 -9.02
N MET A 30 8.21 -11.86 -8.50
CA MET A 30 8.00 -12.22 -7.10
C MET A 30 9.37 -12.26 -6.44
N GLU A 31 9.38 -11.78 -5.20
CA GLU A 31 10.43 -11.95 -4.21
C GLU A 31 11.61 -10.98 -4.33
N GLU A 32 11.41 -9.78 -3.80
CA GLU A 32 12.42 -9.22 -2.92
C GLU A 32 11.76 -8.39 -1.81
N GLU A 33 11.99 -8.89 -0.59
CA GLU A 33 11.57 -8.45 0.73
C GLU A 33 11.86 -6.97 0.98
N HIS A 34 11.04 -6.09 0.40
CA HIS A 34 11.08 -4.69 0.73
C HIS A 34 10.37 -4.48 2.05
N THR A 35 11.16 -4.30 3.10
CA THR A 35 10.92 -3.42 4.25
C THR A 35 10.04 -2.22 3.84
N MET A 36 8.72 -2.40 3.82
CA MET A 36 7.75 -1.34 3.53
C MET A 36 7.38 -0.65 4.84
N SER A 37 8.39 -0.01 5.44
CA SER A 37 8.22 0.86 6.62
C SER A 37 7.96 2.30 6.19
N HIS A 38 7.07 2.52 5.22
CA HIS A 38 6.50 3.84 4.95
C HIS A 38 4.97 3.71 4.94
N LEU A 39 4.37 3.97 6.10
CA LEU A 39 2.93 3.99 6.31
C LEU A 39 2.32 5.26 5.68
N LEU A 40 2.31 5.28 4.34
CA LEU A 40 1.48 6.04 3.39
C LEU A 40 1.07 7.49 3.71
N VAL A 41 1.95 8.32 4.29
CA VAL A 41 1.77 9.78 4.26
C VAL A 41 2.46 10.37 3.03
N VAL A 42 1.72 11.09 2.19
CA VAL A 42 2.22 11.65 0.92
C VAL A 42 1.99 13.14 0.81
N HIS A 43 2.76 13.81 -0.05
CA HIS A 43 2.51 15.22 -0.36
C HIS A 43 1.24 15.37 -1.20
N TYR A 44 0.22 16.03 -0.66
CA TYR A 44 -1.13 16.06 -1.25
C TYR A 44 -1.21 16.62 -2.69
N LYS A 45 -0.30 17.52 -3.09
CA LYS A 45 -0.28 18.07 -4.46
C LYS A 45 0.39 17.17 -5.50
N TYR A 46 1.29 16.29 -5.07
CA TYR A 46 2.21 15.59 -5.96
C TYR A 46 1.96 14.09 -6.01
N ALA A 47 1.11 13.57 -5.13
CA ALA A 47 0.73 12.18 -5.06
C ALA A 47 -0.78 12.06 -4.83
N ARG A 48 -1.35 10.93 -5.27
CA ARG A 48 -2.74 10.57 -4.95
C ARG A 48 -2.83 10.22 -3.47
N TYR A 49 -3.92 10.62 -2.83
CA TYR A 49 -4.22 10.33 -1.44
C TYR A 49 -5.73 10.09 -1.30
N ASP A 50 -6.12 9.38 -0.23
CA ASP A 50 -7.52 9.08 0.06
C ASP A 50 -8.11 10.10 1.03
N ILE A 51 -7.34 10.46 2.08
CA ILE A 51 -7.79 11.38 3.13
C ILE A 51 -6.79 12.52 3.30
N TYR A 52 -7.27 13.76 3.21
CA TYR A 52 -6.46 14.93 3.54
C TYR A 52 -6.42 15.11 5.06
N ILE A 53 -5.22 15.12 5.63
CA ILE A 53 -4.97 15.27 7.07
C ILE A 53 -4.32 16.61 7.44
N GLY A 54 -4.12 17.51 6.46
CA GLY A 54 -3.47 18.80 6.69
C GLY A 54 -4.33 19.80 7.48
N ARG A 55 -3.84 21.05 7.56
CA ARG A 55 -4.54 22.14 8.27
C ARG A 55 -5.96 22.36 7.73
N GLY A 56 -6.90 22.62 8.63
CA GLY A 56 -8.32 22.77 8.30
C GLY A 56 -9.10 21.45 8.20
N SER A 57 -8.42 20.30 8.28
CA SER A 57 -9.07 19.01 8.51
C SER A 57 -9.21 18.72 10.01
N LYS A 58 -10.13 17.81 10.38
CA LYS A 58 -10.23 17.31 11.76
C LYS A 58 -8.97 16.59 12.25
N TRP A 59 -8.16 16.09 11.33
CA TRP A 59 -6.89 15.40 11.58
C TRP A 59 -5.67 16.34 11.60
N GLY A 60 -5.89 17.64 11.38
CA GLY A 60 -4.81 18.62 11.33
C GLY A 60 -4.13 18.82 12.69
N ASN A 61 -2.82 19.01 12.67
CA ASN A 61 -2.09 19.42 13.86
C ASN A 61 -2.49 20.86 14.29
N PRO A 62 -3.03 21.07 15.51
CA PRO A 62 -3.38 22.40 16.00
C PRO A 62 -2.15 23.26 16.33
N PHE A 63 -0.98 22.64 16.54
CA PHE A 63 0.28 23.31 16.83
C PHE A 63 0.97 23.81 15.56
N VAL A 64 1.61 24.97 15.66
CA VAL A 64 2.17 25.73 14.54
C VAL A 64 3.70 25.83 14.67
N ILE A 65 4.40 25.28 13.66
CA ILE A 65 5.86 25.41 13.55
C ILE A 65 6.27 26.89 13.57
N GLY A 66 7.24 27.23 14.41
CA GLY A 66 7.76 28.59 14.60
C GLY A 66 6.98 29.42 15.64
N THR A 67 5.79 28.99 16.03
CA THR A 67 4.99 29.63 17.11
C THR A 67 5.02 28.76 18.37
N ASP A 68 4.66 27.48 18.24
CA ASP A 68 4.58 26.53 19.36
C ASP A 68 5.85 25.68 19.50
N GLY A 69 6.76 25.73 18.52
CA GLY A 69 8.04 25.03 18.56
C GLY A 69 8.65 24.71 17.19
N THR A 70 9.70 23.91 17.19
CA THR A 70 10.26 23.28 16.00
C THR A 70 9.31 22.24 15.42
N ARG A 71 9.63 21.68 14.24
CA ARG A 71 8.81 20.64 13.60
C ARG A 71 8.63 19.43 14.50
N GLU A 72 9.72 18.99 15.10
CA GLU A 72 9.78 17.83 15.99
C GLU A 72 8.94 18.12 17.24
N GLN A 73 9.12 19.29 17.86
CA GLN A 73 8.36 19.70 19.04
C GLN A 73 6.86 19.74 18.78
N VAL A 74 6.40 20.31 17.65
CA VAL A 74 4.95 20.35 17.36
C VAL A 74 4.38 18.98 17.02
N ILE A 75 5.20 18.05 16.51
CA ILE A 75 4.79 16.65 16.31
C ILE A 75 4.69 15.93 17.65
N ASP A 76 5.66 16.14 18.55
CA ASP A 76 5.63 15.59 19.91
C ASP A 76 4.42 16.10 20.71
N LEU A 77 4.12 17.40 20.60
CA LEU A 77 2.91 18.00 21.19
C LEU A 77 1.65 17.37 20.60
N TYR A 78 1.61 17.14 19.28
CA TYR A 78 0.48 16.46 18.64
C TYR A 78 0.31 15.02 19.13
N GLN A 79 1.40 14.28 19.27
CA GLN A 79 1.39 12.91 19.78
C GLN A 79 0.88 12.84 21.23
N GLN A 80 1.17 13.83 22.06
CA GLN A 80 0.68 13.93 23.42
C GLN A 80 -0.79 14.40 23.50
N TRP A 81 -1.20 15.30 22.60
CA TRP A 81 -2.55 15.86 22.55
C TRP A 81 -3.60 14.89 21.99
N LEU A 82 -3.23 14.09 20.99
CA LEU A 82 -4.17 13.24 20.25
C LEU A 82 -4.94 12.24 21.13
N PRO A 83 -4.34 11.53 22.10
CA PRO A 83 -5.06 10.63 23.01
C PRO A 83 -6.14 11.30 23.85
N ASP A 84 -6.00 12.61 24.13
CA ASP A 84 -6.97 13.39 24.90
C ASP A 84 -8.17 13.86 24.05
N GLN A 85 -8.21 13.49 22.76
CA GLN A 85 -9.29 13.81 21.83
C GLN A 85 -10.20 12.60 21.59
N PRO A 86 -11.21 12.35 22.44
CA PRO A 86 -12.01 11.13 22.37
C PRO A 86 -12.72 10.97 21.02
N GLU A 87 -13.16 12.06 20.40
CA GLU A 87 -13.83 12.03 19.08
C GLU A 87 -12.86 11.62 17.96
N LEU A 88 -11.62 12.12 17.98
CA LEU A 88 -10.61 11.75 16.99
C LEU A 88 -10.13 10.31 17.20
N MET A 89 -9.94 9.90 18.46
CA MET A 89 -9.57 8.53 18.81
C MET A 89 -10.63 7.53 18.37
N ALA A 90 -11.92 7.86 18.54
CA ALA A 90 -13.02 7.03 18.04
C ALA A 90 -13.09 6.98 16.50
N ALA A 91 -12.68 8.06 15.83
CA ALA A 91 -12.68 8.16 14.37
C ALA A 91 -11.43 7.55 13.69
N LEU A 92 -10.45 7.03 14.44
CA LEU A 92 -9.20 6.51 13.87
C LEU A 92 -9.42 5.41 12.82
N GLY A 93 -10.50 4.64 12.95
CA GLY A 93 -10.89 3.62 11.98
C GLY A 93 -11.18 4.16 10.57
N GLU A 94 -11.49 5.46 10.43
CA GLU A 94 -11.65 6.09 9.12
C GLU A 94 -10.34 6.13 8.32
N LEU A 95 -9.21 6.13 9.01
CA LEU A 95 -7.88 6.21 8.41
C LEU A 95 -7.31 4.83 8.05
N THR A 96 -7.96 3.73 8.45
CA THR A 96 -7.49 2.38 8.18
C THR A 96 -7.50 2.09 6.67
N ASP A 97 -6.39 1.55 6.17
CA ASP A 97 -6.15 1.27 4.74
C ASP A 97 -6.34 2.52 3.85
N LYS A 98 -5.95 3.70 4.33
CA LYS A 98 -6.00 4.96 3.57
C LYS A 98 -4.62 5.58 3.43
N THR A 99 -4.38 6.16 2.27
CA THR A 99 -3.23 7.03 2.00
C THR A 99 -3.53 8.43 2.53
N LEU A 100 -2.68 8.95 3.39
CA LEU A 100 -2.88 10.22 4.07
C LEU A 100 -2.15 11.35 3.33
N GLY A 101 -2.89 12.37 2.91
CA GLY A 101 -2.35 13.55 2.23
C GLY A 101 -2.02 14.67 3.20
N CYS A 102 -0.76 15.13 3.22
CA CYS A 102 -0.36 16.32 3.97
C CYS A 102 0.55 17.22 3.12
N SER A 103 0.66 18.51 3.45
CA SER A 103 1.63 19.42 2.82
C SER A 103 3.04 19.27 3.39
N CYS A 104 3.20 18.62 4.54
CA CYS A 104 4.47 18.49 5.24
C CYS A 104 5.35 17.36 4.69
N ALA A 105 4.73 16.27 4.23
CA ALA A 105 5.42 15.15 3.60
C ALA A 105 6.25 15.62 2.39
N PRO A 106 7.43 15.03 2.12
CA PRO A 106 7.98 13.82 2.74
C PRO A 106 8.80 14.05 4.01
N ARG A 107 8.86 15.28 4.53
CA ARG A 107 9.50 15.56 5.83
C ARG A 107 8.59 15.11 6.97
N ASP A 108 9.15 14.96 8.17
CA ASP A 108 8.44 14.56 9.39
C ASP A 108 7.11 15.29 9.51
N CYS A 109 6.05 14.51 9.69
CA CYS A 109 4.68 14.94 9.59
C CYS A 109 3.88 14.40 10.77
N HIS A 110 2.83 15.11 11.17
CA HIS A 110 1.87 14.57 12.14
C HIS A 110 1.12 13.32 11.63
N GLY A 111 1.15 13.08 10.31
CA GLY A 111 0.64 11.84 9.73
C GLY A 111 1.42 10.61 10.17
N ASP A 112 2.70 10.78 10.54
CA ASP A 112 3.54 9.69 11.05
C ASP A 112 3.08 9.24 12.45
N VAL A 113 2.34 10.09 13.16
CA VAL A 113 1.65 9.73 14.43
C VAL A 113 0.32 9.03 14.14
N LEU A 114 -0.44 9.50 13.14
CA LEU A 114 -1.76 8.96 12.81
C LEU A 114 -1.69 7.57 12.17
N ALA A 115 -0.76 7.34 11.24
CA ALA A 115 -0.73 6.13 10.43
C ALA A 115 -0.53 4.84 11.25
N PRO A 116 0.38 4.79 12.24
CA PRO A 116 0.50 3.62 13.14
C PRO A 116 -0.73 3.40 14.02
N LEU A 117 -1.42 4.47 14.44
CA LEU A 117 -2.63 4.38 15.26
C LEU A 117 -3.83 3.88 14.45
N ALA A 118 -3.93 4.28 13.18
CA ALA A 118 -4.95 3.85 12.24
C ALA A 118 -4.80 2.36 11.84
N ALA A 119 -3.58 1.83 11.84
CA ALA A 119 -3.27 0.43 11.49
C ALA A 119 -3.60 -0.59 12.59
N ARG A 120 -4.16 -0.17 13.74
CA ARG A 120 -4.50 -1.05 14.88
C ARG A 120 -5.82 -1.83 14.76
N VAL A 121 -6.50 -1.79 13.61
CA VAL A 121 -7.39 -2.89 13.18
C VAL A 121 -6.50 -3.85 12.40
N PRO A 122 -6.38 -5.13 12.78
CA PRO A 122 -5.38 -6.00 12.19
C PRO A 122 -5.61 -6.07 10.68
N VAL A 123 -4.57 -5.78 9.91
CA VAL A 123 -4.52 -6.11 8.48
C VAL A 123 -4.62 -7.62 8.39
N LEU A 124 -5.85 -8.11 8.24
CA LEU A 124 -6.14 -9.43 7.73
C LEU A 124 -6.77 -9.22 6.37
N SER A 125 -6.05 -9.55 5.30
CA SER A 125 -6.75 -10.14 4.17
C SER A 125 -6.16 -11.51 3.87
N PRO A 126 -6.89 -12.59 4.21
CA PRO A 126 -6.66 -13.91 3.61
C PRO A 126 -7.26 -14.04 2.19
N TRP A 127 -7.76 -12.97 1.56
CA TRP A 127 -8.43 -13.04 0.24
C TRP A 127 -8.17 -11.82 -0.66
N GLY A 128 -6.92 -11.54 -1.08
CA GLY A 128 -6.63 -10.71 -2.27
C GLY A 128 -7.21 -9.27 -2.34
N PRO A 129 -7.03 -8.56 -3.47
CA PRO A 129 -7.38 -7.14 -3.60
C PRO A 129 -8.89 -6.91 -3.79
N VAL A 130 -9.38 -5.82 -3.21
CA VAL A 130 -10.77 -5.35 -3.38
C VAL A 130 -10.94 -4.74 -4.79
N PRO A 131 -11.88 -5.21 -5.63
CA PRO A 131 -12.17 -4.55 -6.90
C PRO A 131 -12.94 -3.24 -6.67
N HIS A 132 -12.42 -2.13 -7.22
CA HIS A 132 -13.14 -0.86 -7.39
C HIS A 132 -13.84 -0.80 -8.77
N PRO A 133 -14.79 0.12 -8.95
CA PRO A 133 -16.23 -0.12 -8.89
C PRO A 133 -16.84 -0.40 -10.28
N ALA A 134 -17.72 -1.39 -10.39
CA ALA A 134 -18.70 -1.38 -11.48
C ALA A 134 -19.74 -0.28 -11.19
N GLY A 135 -20.03 0.55 -12.19
CA GLY A 135 -20.71 1.83 -12.03
C GLY A 135 -22.15 1.81 -11.49
N GLY A 136 -22.68 3.02 -11.30
CA GLY A 136 -24.12 3.26 -11.12
C GLY A 136 -24.43 4.40 -10.15
N LEU A 137 -24.65 5.60 -10.68
CA LEU A 137 -25.46 6.62 -10.00
C LEU A 137 -26.95 6.20 -10.00
N PRO A 138 -27.77 6.70 -9.06
CA PRO A 138 -28.88 5.94 -8.47
C PRO A 138 -30.19 6.02 -9.27
N ALA A 139 -30.96 4.92 -9.20
CA ALA A 139 -32.39 4.95 -9.51
C ALA A 139 -33.14 5.69 -8.40
N VAL A 140 -33.69 6.86 -8.72
CA VAL A 140 -34.77 7.48 -7.94
C VAL A 140 -35.94 7.81 -8.88
N ARG A 141 -37.01 7.01 -8.79
CA ARG A 141 -38.37 7.47 -9.06
C ARG A 141 -39.20 7.14 -7.82
N ALA A 142 -39.65 8.19 -7.14
CA ALA A 142 -40.65 8.13 -6.09
C ALA A 142 -42.06 7.84 -6.71
N PRO A 143 -43.02 7.34 -5.91
CA PRO A 143 -44.28 6.79 -6.43
C PRO A 143 -45.32 7.89 -6.68
N PHE A 144 -46.12 7.73 -7.75
CA PHE A 144 -47.59 7.79 -7.80
C PHE A 144 -48.06 7.44 -9.23
#